data_AF-Q0ATR2-F1
#
_entry.id   AF-Q0ATR2-F1
#
_cell.length_a   1.000
_cell.length_b   1.000
_cell.length_c   1.000
_cell.angle_alpha   90.00
_cell.angle_beta   90.00
_cell.angle_gamma   90.00
#
_symmetry.space_group_name_H-M   'P 1'
#
loop_
_entity.id
_entity.type
_entity.pdbx_description
1 polymer ?
#
loop_
_entity_poly.entity_id
_entity_poly.type
_entity_poly.pdbx_seq_one_letter_code
_entity_poly.pdbx_strand_id
1 'polypeptide(L)'
;MTRAVLYRWKLKPGRSAEFEAAWAEGTRRIHDTCGSHGAALHKGEDGLYWSYAAWPGEDTRTACFADHDWFSQDCFITMQACIETRFDEIGLDLVHDALSDRATPCPTPVLSTARLLLRPLVRDDAAAVFPALGDPETMKYWSRPPFTTIEAVRGHLTATTRSATVRTWAICRPSDPGDALGWVVLMDRKEGVAETGYIIRPDAQRNGYVSEAVTGVIGYGFGELGLRRIYADTDPDNAGSIAVLTKLGFSLEGRLRGQWKTHLGVRDSLIFGLLAQEWRSGDHNE
;
A
#
# COMPACT_ATOMS: atom_id res chain seq x y z
N MET A 1 -13.90 -0.50 -18.28
CA MET A 1 -14.73 0.08 -17.20
C MET A 1 -14.93 -0.97 -16.13
N THR A 2 -14.90 -0.60 -14.85
CA THR A 2 -15.17 -1.52 -13.75
C THR A 2 -16.57 -2.09 -13.90
N ARG A 3 -16.68 -3.41 -13.79
CA ARG A 3 -17.94 -4.13 -13.92
C ARG A 3 -18.25 -4.87 -12.64
N ALA A 4 -19.51 -4.82 -12.23
CA ALA A 4 -20.00 -5.61 -11.12
C ALA A 4 -20.97 -6.67 -11.62
N VAL A 5 -21.02 -7.79 -10.90
CA VAL A 5 -21.98 -8.86 -11.17
C VAL A 5 -22.69 -9.19 -9.88
N LEU A 6 -24.03 -9.21 -9.95
CA LEU A 6 -24.88 -9.72 -8.90
C LEU A 6 -25.26 -11.16 -9.18
N TYR A 7 -24.96 -12.03 -8.23
CA TYR A 7 -25.38 -13.42 -8.21
C TYR A 7 -26.44 -13.60 -7.15
N ARG A 8 -27.43 -14.46 -7.44
CA ARG A 8 -28.54 -14.72 -6.54
C ARG A 8 -28.83 -16.19 -6.45
N TRP A 9 -29.06 -16.66 -5.24
CA TRP A 9 -29.40 -18.05 -4.96
C TRP A 9 -30.46 -18.18 -3.89
N LYS A 10 -31.34 -19.15 -4.07
CA LYS A 10 -32.11 -19.74 -2.98
C LYS A 10 -31.36 -20.98 -2.52
N LEU A 11 -31.08 -21.08 -1.23
CA LEU A 11 -30.38 -22.23 -0.66
C LEU A 11 -31.36 -23.27 -0.12
N LYS A 12 -30.94 -24.53 -0.15
CA LYS A 12 -31.66 -25.63 0.50
C LYS A 12 -31.72 -25.38 2.03
N PRO A 13 -32.82 -25.72 2.70
CA PRO A 13 -32.95 -25.55 4.15
C PRO A 13 -31.80 -26.20 4.92
N GLY A 14 -31.24 -25.50 5.92
CA GLY A 14 -30.18 -26.01 6.79
C GLY A 14 -28.76 -26.03 6.19
N ARG A 15 -28.58 -25.59 4.94
CA ARG A 15 -27.28 -25.64 4.23
C ARG A 15 -26.52 -24.31 4.18
N SER A 16 -26.99 -23.28 4.89
CA SER A 16 -26.44 -21.92 4.81
C SER A 16 -24.97 -21.81 5.24
N ALA A 17 -24.61 -22.38 6.41
CA ALA A 17 -23.24 -22.28 6.91
C ALA A 17 -22.21 -22.95 5.99
N GLU A 18 -22.57 -24.09 5.41
CA GLU A 18 -21.74 -24.81 4.45
C GLU A 18 -21.56 -24.01 3.15
N PHE A 19 -22.65 -23.42 2.64
CA PHE A 19 -22.59 -22.53 1.48
C PHE A 19 -21.71 -21.31 1.74
N GLU A 20 -21.87 -20.64 2.89
CA GLU A 20 -21.10 -19.44 3.26
C GLU A 20 -19.59 -19.73 3.35
N ALA A 21 -19.21 -20.85 3.97
CA ALA A 21 -17.82 -21.28 4.06
C ALA A 21 -17.22 -21.56 2.68
N ALA A 22 -17.93 -22.32 1.85
CA ALA A 22 -17.49 -22.67 0.51
C ALA A 22 -17.41 -21.45 -0.42
N TRP A 23 -18.38 -20.53 -0.33
CA TRP A 23 -18.38 -19.26 -1.06
C TRP A 23 -17.18 -18.39 -0.67
N ALA A 24 -16.88 -18.28 0.62
CA ALA A 24 -15.75 -17.49 1.09
C ALA A 24 -14.41 -18.05 0.59
N GLU A 25 -14.26 -19.37 0.57
CA GLU A 25 -13.07 -20.02 0.01
C GLU A 25 -12.94 -19.79 -1.50
N GLY A 26 -13.99 -20.09 -2.27
CA GLY A 26 -13.99 -19.92 -3.73
C GLY A 26 -13.75 -18.47 -4.15
N THR A 27 -14.31 -17.52 -3.41
CA THR A 27 -14.11 -16.08 -3.65
C THR A 27 -12.65 -15.67 -3.44
N ARG A 28 -11.99 -16.13 -2.36
CA ARG A 28 -10.57 -15.84 -2.13
C ARG A 28 -9.70 -16.43 -3.24
N ARG A 29 -9.97 -17.67 -3.65
CA ARG A 29 -9.25 -18.31 -4.77
C ARG A 29 -9.40 -17.52 -6.07
N ILE A 30 -10.62 -17.14 -6.44
CA ILE A 30 -10.84 -16.30 -7.63
C ILE A 30 -10.11 -14.95 -7.51
N HIS A 31 -10.13 -14.32 -6.34
CA HIS A 31 -9.41 -13.07 -6.11
C HIS A 31 -7.90 -13.24 -6.29
N ASP A 32 -7.31 -14.24 -5.64
CA ASP A 32 -5.87 -14.50 -5.65
C ASP A 32 -5.37 -14.92 -7.04
N THR A 33 -6.19 -15.63 -7.81
CA THR A 33 -5.81 -16.11 -9.15
C THR A 33 -6.11 -15.10 -10.25
N CYS A 34 -7.27 -14.45 -10.23
CA CYS A 34 -7.75 -13.62 -11.34
C CYS A 34 -7.76 -12.11 -11.04
N GLY A 35 -7.43 -11.68 -9.82
CA GLY A 35 -7.35 -10.26 -9.48
C GLY A 35 -8.71 -9.54 -9.47
N SER A 36 -9.80 -10.23 -9.12
CA SER A 36 -11.09 -9.55 -8.90
C SER A 36 -10.94 -8.46 -7.83
N HIS A 37 -11.77 -7.42 -7.83
CA HIS A 37 -11.71 -6.37 -6.79
C HIS A 37 -12.34 -6.81 -5.46
N GLY A 38 -12.72 -8.09 -5.33
CA GLY A 38 -13.38 -8.69 -4.18
C GLY A 38 -14.88 -8.91 -4.39
N ALA A 39 -15.49 -9.63 -3.46
CA ALA A 39 -16.93 -9.87 -3.43
C ALA A 39 -17.48 -9.82 -2.00
N ALA A 40 -18.78 -9.55 -1.88
CA ALA A 40 -19.52 -9.54 -0.62
C ALA A 40 -20.76 -10.42 -0.75
N LEU A 41 -21.02 -11.24 0.27
CA LEU A 41 -22.20 -12.09 0.37
C LEU A 41 -23.18 -11.49 1.38
N HIS A 42 -24.45 -11.45 0.99
CA HIS A 42 -25.54 -10.89 1.77
C HIS A 42 -26.70 -11.88 1.78
N LYS A 43 -27.48 -11.86 2.86
CA LYS A 43 -28.78 -12.54 2.93
C LYS A 43 -29.87 -11.47 2.96
N GLY A 44 -30.76 -11.50 1.97
CA GLY A 44 -31.89 -10.59 1.88
C GLY A 44 -33.00 -10.94 2.87
N GLU A 45 -33.87 -9.97 3.13
CA GLU A 45 -35.11 -10.18 3.91
C GLU A 45 -36.06 -11.16 3.23
N ASP A 46 -35.96 -11.30 1.90
CA ASP A 46 -36.64 -12.29 1.07
C ASP A 46 -36.08 -13.72 1.24
N GLY A 47 -35.03 -13.88 2.04
CA GLY A 47 -34.35 -15.16 2.29
C GLY A 47 -33.39 -15.58 1.18
N LEU A 48 -33.23 -14.78 0.12
CA LEU A 48 -32.27 -15.05 -0.95
C LEU A 48 -30.85 -14.66 -0.51
N TYR A 49 -29.88 -15.38 -1.03
CA TYR A 49 -28.48 -15.02 -0.91
C TYR A 49 -28.05 -14.23 -2.13
N TRP A 50 -27.40 -13.10 -1.89
CA TRP A 50 -26.93 -12.15 -2.88
C TRP A 50 -25.42 -12.03 -2.78
N SER A 51 -24.70 -12.25 -3.87
CA SER A 51 -23.27 -11.94 -3.94
C SER A 51 -23.03 -10.83 -4.92
N TYR A 52 -22.37 -9.77 -4.47
CA TYR A 52 -21.85 -8.70 -5.32
C TYR A 52 -20.37 -8.95 -5.55
N ALA A 53 -19.93 -9.12 -6.80
CA ALA A 53 -18.51 -9.25 -7.15
C ALA A 53 -18.10 -8.14 -8.12
N ALA A 54 -17.00 -7.45 -7.81
CA ALA A 54 -16.46 -6.38 -8.64
C ALA A 54 -15.22 -6.85 -9.40
N TRP A 55 -15.10 -6.43 -10.66
CA TRP A 55 -14.04 -6.84 -11.57
C TRP A 55 -13.36 -5.62 -12.22
N PRO A 56 -12.06 -5.70 -12.55
CA PRO A 56 -11.38 -4.67 -13.34
C PRO A 56 -12.10 -4.33 -14.65
N GLY A 57 -12.68 -5.35 -15.30
CA GLY A 57 -13.53 -5.25 -16.48
C GLY A 57 -14.09 -6.62 -16.91
N GLU A 58 -14.98 -6.63 -17.91
CA GLU A 58 -15.63 -7.87 -18.38
C GLU A 58 -14.64 -8.85 -19.03
N ASP A 59 -13.62 -8.35 -19.73
CA ASP A 59 -12.61 -9.19 -20.40
C ASP A 59 -11.83 -10.02 -19.37
N THR A 60 -11.43 -9.39 -18.25
CA THR A 60 -10.74 -10.07 -17.15
C THR A 60 -11.63 -11.15 -16.51
N ARG A 61 -12.92 -10.85 -16.31
CA ARG A 61 -13.87 -11.83 -15.78
C ARG A 61 -14.02 -13.00 -16.75
N THR A 62 -14.21 -12.70 -18.03
CA THR A 62 -14.40 -13.71 -19.08
C THR A 62 -13.20 -14.64 -19.17
N ALA A 63 -11.99 -14.09 -19.24
CA ALA A 63 -10.75 -14.87 -19.24
C ALA A 63 -10.63 -15.76 -17.99
N CYS A 64 -10.93 -15.21 -16.81
CA CYS A 64 -10.88 -15.97 -15.56
C CYS A 64 -11.77 -17.22 -15.57
N PHE A 65 -12.98 -17.14 -16.10
CA PHE A 65 -13.88 -18.29 -16.16
C PHE A 65 -13.67 -19.18 -17.40
N ALA A 66 -13.02 -18.68 -18.45
CA ALA A 66 -12.66 -19.48 -19.63
C ALA A 66 -11.41 -20.33 -19.38
N ASP A 67 -10.42 -19.78 -18.70
CA ASP A 67 -9.10 -20.39 -18.55
C ASP A 67 -9.01 -21.37 -17.36
N HIS A 68 -10.05 -21.42 -16.52
CA HIS A 68 -10.02 -22.14 -15.24
C HIS A 68 -11.27 -22.99 -15.03
N ASP A 69 -11.05 -24.24 -14.67
CA ASP A 69 -12.12 -25.15 -14.28
C ASP A 69 -12.48 -24.96 -12.79
N TRP A 70 -13.22 -23.90 -12.50
CA TRP A 70 -13.64 -23.59 -11.13
C TRP A 70 -14.60 -24.64 -10.58
N PHE A 71 -15.49 -25.17 -11.42
CA PHE A 71 -16.61 -26.00 -10.97
C PHE A 71 -16.23 -27.44 -10.63
N SER A 72 -15.01 -27.88 -10.93
CA SER A 72 -14.46 -29.14 -10.42
C SER A 72 -13.78 -29.02 -9.05
N GLN A 73 -13.62 -27.81 -8.51
CA GLN A 73 -13.00 -27.63 -7.21
C GLN A 73 -14.03 -27.83 -6.07
N ASP A 74 -13.56 -28.42 -4.96
CA ASP A 74 -14.39 -28.83 -3.82
C ASP A 74 -15.32 -27.71 -3.29
N CYS A 75 -14.81 -26.48 -3.20
CA CYS A 75 -15.60 -25.34 -2.74
C CYS A 75 -16.78 -25.03 -3.69
N PHE A 76 -16.58 -25.03 -5.00
CA PHE A 76 -17.65 -24.76 -5.96
C PHE A 76 -18.62 -25.94 -6.08
N ILE A 77 -18.15 -27.18 -5.99
CA ILE A 77 -19.01 -28.37 -5.90
C ILE A 77 -19.92 -28.28 -4.67
N THR A 78 -19.34 -27.93 -3.51
CA THR A 78 -20.06 -27.77 -2.24
C THR A 78 -21.11 -26.66 -2.35
N MET A 79 -20.76 -25.52 -2.94
CA MET A 79 -21.71 -24.44 -3.20
C MET A 79 -22.88 -24.91 -4.06
N GLN A 80 -22.61 -25.59 -5.18
CA GLN A 80 -23.64 -26.12 -6.07
C GLN A 80 -24.58 -27.08 -5.35
N ALA A 81 -24.05 -27.96 -4.49
CA ALA A 81 -24.85 -28.90 -3.71
C ALA A 81 -25.82 -28.20 -2.74
N CYS A 82 -25.48 -27.00 -2.24
CA CYS A 82 -26.30 -26.23 -1.31
C CYS A 82 -27.39 -25.39 -1.97
N ILE A 83 -27.29 -25.14 -3.28
CA ILE A 83 -28.24 -24.29 -4.01
C ILE A 83 -29.50 -25.09 -4.34
N GLU A 84 -30.67 -24.54 -3.99
CA GLU A 84 -31.99 -25.01 -4.45
C GLU A 84 -32.34 -24.38 -5.80
N THR A 85 -32.10 -23.07 -5.93
CA THR A 85 -32.39 -22.33 -7.16
C THR A 85 -31.28 -21.33 -7.42
N ARG A 86 -30.71 -21.36 -8.63
CA ARG A 86 -29.80 -20.33 -9.14
C ARG A 86 -30.60 -19.42 -10.06
N PHE A 87 -30.49 -18.12 -9.84
CA PHE A 87 -31.10 -17.12 -10.72
C PHE A 87 -30.05 -16.58 -11.69
N ASP A 88 -30.53 -15.97 -12.77
CA ASP A 88 -29.67 -15.36 -13.78
C ASP A 88 -28.78 -14.26 -13.18
N GLU A 89 -27.54 -14.22 -13.68
CA GLU A 89 -26.55 -13.21 -13.35
C GLU A 89 -26.99 -11.85 -13.87
N ILE A 90 -26.88 -10.82 -13.03
CA ILE A 90 -27.15 -9.45 -13.44
C ILE A 90 -25.81 -8.73 -13.56
N GLY A 91 -25.44 -8.40 -14.80
CA GLY A 91 -24.30 -7.52 -15.08
C GLY A 91 -24.67 -6.07 -14.79
N LEU A 92 -23.80 -5.38 -14.06
CA LEU A 92 -23.96 -3.97 -13.70
C LEU A 92 -22.73 -3.20 -14.17
N ASP A 93 -22.96 -2.19 -15.01
CA ASP A 93 -21.94 -1.24 -15.40
C ASP A 93 -21.93 -0.07 -14.40
N LEU A 94 -20.76 0.28 -13.90
CA LEU A 94 -20.64 1.39 -12.96
C LEU A 94 -20.87 2.71 -13.71
N VAL A 95 -22.03 3.31 -13.48
CA VAL A 95 -22.40 4.62 -14.08
C VAL A 95 -21.81 5.78 -13.27
N HIS A 96 -21.86 5.67 -11.94
CA HIS A 96 -21.34 6.68 -11.03
C HIS A 96 -21.00 6.03 -9.69
N ASP A 97 -19.89 6.43 -9.09
CA ASP A 97 -19.56 6.11 -7.70
C ASP A 97 -19.36 7.45 -6.99
N ALA A 98 -20.41 7.88 -6.27
CA ALA A 98 -20.45 9.18 -5.63
C ALA A 98 -19.39 9.35 -4.52
N LEU A 99 -18.74 8.24 -4.13
CA LEU A 99 -17.69 8.18 -3.11
C LEU A 99 -16.41 7.53 -3.67
N SER A 100 -16.27 7.34 -4.99
CA SER A 100 -15.05 6.77 -5.62
C SER A 100 -13.85 7.71 -5.62
N ASP A 101 -13.78 8.65 -4.71
CA ASP A 101 -12.48 8.98 -4.10
C ASP A 101 -11.88 7.78 -3.33
N ARG A 102 -12.10 6.53 -3.80
CA ARG A 102 -11.04 5.53 -3.91
C ARG A 102 -9.93 6.14 -4.76
N ALA A 103 -9.22 7.09 -4.15
CA ALA A 103 -7.97 7.68 -4.57
C ALA A 103 -7.33 6.87 -5.70
N THR A 104 -7.37 7.39 -6.92
CA THR A 104 -6.42 6.93 -7.93
C THR A 104 -5.05 7.01 -7.26
N PRO A 105 -4.32 5.87 -7.14
CA PRO A 105 -3.03 5.87 -6.48
C PRO A 105 -2.20 7.01 -7.00
N CYS A 106 -1.55 7.72 -6.08
CA CYS A 106 -0.77 8.88 -6.42
C CYS A 106 0.27 8.50 -7.49
N PRO A 107 0.26 9.11 -8.69
CA PRO A 107 1.18 8.74 -9.74
C PRO A 107 2.62 8.85 -9.24
N THR A 108 3.28 7.70 -9.17
CA THR A 108 4.64 7.56 -8.65
C THR A 108 5.53 7.19 -9.83
N PRO A 109 6.40 8.08 -10.31
CA PRO A 109 7.28 7.77 -11.43
C PRO A 109 8.41 6.82 -11.01
N VAL A 110 9.09 6.23 -11.99
CA VAL A 110 10.36 5.55 -11.74
C VAL A 110 11.47 6.61 -11.76
N LEU A 111 12.32 6.62 -10.72
CA LEU A 111 13.49 7.49 -10.64
C LEU A 111 14.76 6.65 -10.66
N SER A 112 15.77 7.11 -11.40
CA SER A 112 17.09 6.48 -11.43
C SER A 112 18.10 7.40 -10.75
N THR A 113 18.98 6.80 -9.96
CA THR A 113 20.13 7.47 -9.31
C THR A 113 21.42 6.77 -9.73
N ALA A 114 22.55 7.13 -9.12
CA ALA A 114 23.84 6.54 -9.47
C ALA A 114 23.90 5.02 -9.20
N ARG A 115 23.28 4.56 -8.09
CA ARG A 115 23.34 3.17 -7.63
C ARG A 115 21.98 2.54 -7.41
N LEU A 116 20.89 3.32 -7.43
CA LEU A 116 19.54 2.85 -7.10
C LEU A 116 18.54 3.08 -8.23
N LEU A 117 17.60 2.16 -8.31
CA LEU A 117 16.34 2.28 -9.02
C LEU A 117 15.23 2.48 -7.98
N LEU A 118 14.55 3.62 -8.04
CA LEU A 118 13.38 3.90 -7.22
C LEU A 118 12.14 3.66 -8.08
N ARG A 119 11.43 2.57 -7.83
CA ARG A 119 10.19 2.23 -8.56
C ARG A 119 8.99 2.30 -7.63
N PRO A 120 7.75 2.41 -8.14
CA PRO A 120 6.56 2.29 -7.30
C PRO A 120 6.62 1.05 -6.40
N LEU A 121 6.37 1.25 -5.10
CA LEU A 121 6.23 0.16 -4.15
C LEU A 121 4.94 -0.61 -4.47
N VAL A 122 5.02 -1.93 -4.49
CA VAL A 122 3.87 -2.80 -4.74
C VAL A 122 3.60 -3.72 -3.55
N ARG A 123 2.38 -4.26 -3.48
CA ARG A 123 1.95 -5.18 -2.42
C ARG A 123 2.89 -6.40 -2.29
N ASP A 124 3.43 -6.89 -3.40
CA ASP A 124 4.28 -8.08 -3.42
C ASP A 124 5.72 -7.83 -2.93
N ASP A 125 6.10 -6.58 -2.71
CA ASP A 125 7.37 -6.25 -2.04
C ASP A 125 7.38 -6.63 -0.56
N ALA A 126 6.24 -7.04 -0.01
CA ALA A 126 6.07 -7.34 1.41
C ALA A 126 7.15 -8.28 1.96
N ALA A 127 7.52 -9.33 1.22
CA ALA A 127 8.56 -10.26 1.64
C ALA A 127 9.95 -9.62 1.66
N ALA A 128 10.27 -8.78 0.66
CA ALA A 128 11.56 -8.12 0.54
C ALA A 128 11.78 -7.03 1.59
N VAL A 129 10.72 -6.31 1.98
CA VAL A 129 10.79 -5.26 3.02
C VAL A 129 10.50 -5.76 4.43
N PHE A 130 10.01 -7.00 4.59
CA PHE A 130 9.77 -7.60 5.91
C PHE A 130 11.01 -7.58 6.84
N PRO A 131 12.25 -7.83 6.36
CA PRO A 131 13.44 -7.70 7.21
C PRO A 131 13.63 -6.30 7.84
N ALA A 132 13.09 -5.24 7.25
CA ALA A 132 13.09 -3.91 7.84
C ALA A 132 11.90 -3.72 8.80
N LEU A 133 10.71 -4.12 8.38
CA LEU A 133 9.45 -3.87 9.09
C LEU A 133 9.19 -4.83 10.26
N GLY A 134 9.85 -5.99 10.28
CA GLY A 134 9.81 -6.96 11.37
C GLY A 134 10.97 -6.86 12.35
N ASP A 135 11.98 -6.02 12.07
CA ASP A 135 13.16 -5.87 12.92
C ASP A 135 12.92 -4.85 14.06
N PRO A 136 13.05 -5.26 15.34
CA PRO A 136 12.85 -4.37 16.48
C PRO A 136 13.76 -3.13 16.49
N GLU A 137 15.01 -3.24 16.03
CA GLU A 137 15.93 -2.12 16.04
C GLU A 137 15.60 -1.09 14.94
N THR A 138 15.27 -1.55 13.73
CA THR A 138 14.86 -0.70 12.61
C THR A 138 13.52 0.01 12.91
N MET A 139 12.58 -0.69 13.54
CA MET A 139 11.25 -0.17 13.88
C MET A 139 11.18 0.54 15.23
N LYS A 140 12.29 0.61 15.98
CA LYS A 140 12.34 1.16 17.35
C LYS A 140 11.67 2.54 17.48
N TYR A 141 11.92 3.42 16.52
CA TYR A 141 11.41 4.80 16.55
C TYR A 141 10.12 5.00 15.75
N TRP A 142 9.47 3.92 15.32
CA TRP A 142 8.18 4.00 14.66
C TRP A 142 7.01 4.15 15.62
N SER A 143 5.90 4.66 15.10
CA SER A 143 4.66 4.87 15.88
C SER A 143 4.01 3.56 16.36
N ARG A 144 4.44 2.42 15.84
CA ARG A 144 3.91 1.08 16.15
C ARG A 144 5.04 0.06 16.36
N PRO A 145 4.76 -1.09 17.01
CA PRO A 145 5.71 -2.19 17.11
C PRO A 145 6.04 -2.82 15.74
N PRO A 146 7.11 -3.63 15.65
CA PRO A 146 7.44 -4.44 14.48
C PRO A 146 6.27 -5.34 14.03
N PHE A 147 6.20 -5.59 12.72
CA PHE A 147 5.28 -6.58 12.17
C PHE A 147 5.79 -7.99 12.43
N THR A 148 4.88 -8.91 12.76
CA THR A 148 5.24 -10.30 13.06
C THR A 148 5.08 -11.25 11.88
N THR A 149 4.38 -10.83 10.82
CA THR A 149 4.14 -11.67 9.63
C THR A 149 4.25 -10.87 8.33
N ILE A 150 4.62 -11.55 7.24
CA ILE A 150 4.64 -10.98 5.89
C ILE A 150 3.23 -10.53 5.47
N GLU A 151 2.19 -11.26 5.87
CA GLU A 151 0.81 -10.90 5.54
C GLU A 151 0.38 -9.58 6.22
N ALA A 152 0.81 -9.34 7.46
CA ALA A 152 0.55 -8.06 8.11
C ALA A 152 1.27 -6.90 7.39
N VAL A 153 2.48 -7.13 6.89
CA VAL A 153 3.17 -6.17 6.02
C VAL A 153 2.42 -5.97 4.71
N ARG A 154 1.97 -7.04 4.06
CA ARG A 154 1.19 -6.99 2.82
C ARG A 154 -0.08 -6.14 2.97
N GLY A 155 -0.79 -6.31 4.09
CA GLY A 155 -1.92 -5.46 4.47
C GLY A 155 -1.53 -3.99 4.66
N HIS A 156 -0.39 -3.73 5.32
CA HIS A 156 0.13 -2.37 5.48
C HIS A 156 0.49 -1.71 4.15
N LEU A 157 1.19 -2.41 3.26
CA LEU A 157 1.56 -1.90 1.94
C LEU A 157 0.33 -1.59 1.10
N THR A 158 -0.71 -2.43 1.17
CA THR A 158 -1.97 -2.22 0.44
C THR A 158 -2.65 -0.91 0.83
N ALA A 159 -2.59 -0.51 2.10
CA ALA A 159 -3.14 0.78 2.54
C ALA A 159 -2.31 1.96 2.00
N THR A 160 -0.99 1.83 2.02
CA THR A 160 -0.06 2.87 1.56
C THR A 160 -0.12 3.08 0.05
N THR A 161 -0.13 2.01 -0.75
CA THR A 161 -0.10 2.08 -2.22
C THR A 161 -1.41 2.55 -2.84
N ARG A 162 -2.50 2.60 -2.07
CA ARG A 162 -3.81 3.09 -2.53
C ARG A 162 -4.07 4.56 -2.18
N SER A 163 -3.10 5.24 -1.58
CA SER A 163 -3.25 6.65 -1.21
C SER A 163 -3.16 7.58 -2.43
N ALA A 164 -4.03 8.59 -2.50
CA ALA A 164 -3.98 9.65 -3.51
C ALA A 164 -2.94 10.73 -3.19
N THR A 165 -2.46 10.77 -1.95
CA THR A 165 -1.58 11.83 -1.45
C THR A 165 -0.20 11.32 -1.07
N VAL A 166 0.06 10.02 -1.24
CA VAL A 166 1.34 9.43 -0.85
C VAL A 166 1.97 8.73 -2.05
N ARG A 167 3.14 9.22 -2.44
CA ARG A 167 4.03 8.51 -3.37
C ARG A 167 5.00 7.68 -2.56
N THR A 168 5.12 6.41 -2.92
CA THR A 168 6.00 5.47 -2.22
C THR A 168 6.85 4.73 -3.23
N TRP A 169 8.16 4.84 -3.08
CA TRP A 169 9.13 4.13 -3.92
C TRP A 169 9.78 3.01 -3.14
N ALA A 170 9.81 1.81 -3.73
CA ALA A 170 10.74 0.77 -3.33
C ALA A 170 12.18 1.21 -3.70
N ILE A 171 13.11 1.02 -2.77
CA ILE A 171 14.54 1.26 -3.00
C ILE A 171 15.15 -0.04 -3.50
N CYS A 172 15.53 -0.11 -4.78
CA CYS A 172 16.09 -1.32 -5.38
C CYS A 172 17.47 -1.06 -5.98
N ARG A 173 18.25 -2.12 -6.15
CA ARG A 173 19.45 -2.09 -7.01
C ARG A 173 19.01 -2.27 -8.47
N PRO A 174 19.57 -1.54 -9.44
CA PRO A 174 19.21 -1.72 -10.85
C PRO A 174 19.41 -3.16 -11.36
N SER A 175 20.40 -3.87 -10.82
CA SER A 175 20.68 -5.27 -11.15
C SER A 175 19.64 -6.27 -10.64
N ASP A 176 18.84 -5.88 -9.64
CA ASP A 176 17.81 -6.72 -9.03
C ASP A 176 16.61 -5.87 -8.57
N PRO A 177 15.73 -5.46 -9.51
CA PRO A 177 14.57 -4.61 -9.19
C PRO A 177 13.52 -5.29 -8.30
N GLY A 178 13.54 -6.62 -8.17
CA GLY A 178 12.63 -7.39 -7.34
C GLY A 178 13.01 -7.39 -5.85
N ASP A 179 14.30 -7.20 -5.55
CA ASP A 179 14.84 -7.15 -4.19
C ASP A 179 14.76 -5.72 -3.61
N ALA A 180 13.59 -5.36 -3.08
CA ALA A 180 13.41 -4.08 -2.39
C ALA A 180 14.19 -4.06 -1.07
N LEU A 181 15.19 -3.18 -0.98
CA LEU A 181 15.99 -2.96 0.23
C LEU A 181 15.19 -2.23 1.32
N GLY A 182 14.12 -1.57 0.94
CA GLY A 182 13.35 -0.67 1.79
C GLY A 182 12.47 0.23 0.93
N TRP A 183 12.04 1.35 1.49
CA TRP A 183 11.26 2.33 0.75
C TRP A 183 11.49 3.76 1.23
N VAL A 184 11.15 4.71 0.36
CA VAL A 184 11.08 6.14 0.63
C VAL A 184 9.71 6.66 0.20
N VAL A 185 9.13 7.58 0.98
CA VAL A 185 7.84 8.22 0.70
C VAL A 185 7.97 9.72 0.54
N LEU A 186 7.01 10.26 -0.21
CA LEU A 186 6.68 11.67 -0.26
C LEU A 186 5.16 11.80 -0.08
N MET A 187 4.75 12.42 1.02
CA MET A 187 3.35 12.54 1.45
C MET A 187 2.91 14.00 1.30
N ASP A 188 1.93 14.27 0.45
CA ASP A 188 1.35 15.59 0.28
C ASP A 188 0.56 15.95 1.55
N ARG A 189 0.96 17.04 2.22
CA ARG A 189 0.38 17.48 3.51
C ARG A 189 -0.41 18.77 3.38
N LYS A 190 0.09 19.69 2.55
CA LYS A 190 -0.54 20.97 2.21
C LYS A 190 -0.15 21.32 0.77
N GLU A 191 -0.83 22.30 0.20
CA GLU A 191 -0.45 22.85 -1.10
C GLU A 191 1.05 23.27 -1.12
N GLY A 192 1.81 22.62 -2.02
CA GLY A 192 3.25 22.82 -2.16
C GLY A 192 4.11 22.33 -0.99
N VAL A 193 3.56 21.55 -0.04
CA VAL A 193 4.30 21.00 1.12
C VAL A 193 4.10 19.51 1.23
N ALA A 194 5.22 18.79 1.21
CA ALA A 194 5.23 17.36 1.44
C ALA A 194 6.09 16.96 2.64
N GLU A 195 5.77 15.82 3.22
CA GLU A 195 6.57 15.15 4.23
C GLU A 195 7.28 13.95 3.62
N THR A 196 8.58 13.77 3.90
CA THR A 196 9.31 12.57 3.50
C THR A 196 9.56 11.66 4.69
N GLY A 197 9.58 10.36 4.42
CA GLY A 197 9.90 9.31 5.37
C GLY A 197 10.55 8.13 4.65
N TYR A 198 11.25 7.28 5.38
CA TYR A 198 11.99 6.18 4.78
C TYR A 198 12.26 5.09 5.81
N ILE A 199 12.46 3.87 5.31
CA ILE A 199 12.95 2.74 6.09
C ILE A 199 13.78 1.84 5.19
N ILE A 200 14.81 1.20 5.74
CA ILE A 200 15.68 0.29 5.00
C ILE A 200 16.07 -0.89 5.88
N ARG A 201 16.21 -2.07 5.27
CA ARG A 201 16.57 -3.30 5.98
C ARG A 201 17.96 -3.23 6.61
N PRO A 202 18.20 -3.94 7.72
CA PRO A 202 19.45 -3.86 8.48
C PRO A 202 20.72 -4.06 7.65
N ASP A 203 20.75 -5.04 6.75
CA ASP A 203 21.92 -5.36 5.90
C ASP A 203 22.22 -4.30 4.84
N ALA A 204 21.28 -3.38 4.57
CA ALA A 204 21.46 -2.28 3.64
C ALA A 204 21.70 -0.92 4.35
N GLN A 205 21.65 -0.86 5.68
CA GLN A 205 21.97 0.35 6.45
C GLN A 205 23.45 0.75 6.30
N ARG A 206 23.77 2.01 6.61
CA ARG A 206 25.13 2.58 6.58
C ARG A 206 25.86 2.54 5.22
N ASN A 207 25.19 2.15 4.14
CA ASN A 207 25.71 2.17 2.76
C ASN A 207 25.37 3.46 1.97
N GLY A 208 24.69 4.41 2.62
CA GLY A 208 24.25 5.68 2.02
C GLY A 208 23.04 5.57 1.10
N TYR A 209 22.40 4.39 0.99
CA TYR A 209 21.26 4.17 0.09
C TYR A 209 20.05 5.04 0.43
N VAL A 210 19.72 5.21 1.71
CA VAL A 210 18.63 6.11 2.13
C VAL A 210 18.93 7.55 1.73
N SER A 211 20.14 8.05 2.00
CA SER A 211 20.50 9.42 1.61
C SER A 211 20.37 9.63 0.11
N GLU A 212 20.87 8.69 -0.70
CA GLU A 212 20.76 8.75 -2.17
C GLU A 212 19.31 8.68 -2.66
N ALA A 213 18.48 7.80 -2.08
CA ALA A 213 17.07 7.69 -2.41
C ALA A 213 16.30 8.98 -2.07
N VAL A 214 16.53 9.54 -0.88
CA VAL A 214 15.90 10.79 -0.45
C VAL A 214 16.37 11.97 -1.32
N THR A 215 17.65 12.03 -1.72
CA THR A 215 18.13 13.02 -2.70
C THR A 215 17.34 12.95 -4.01
N GLY A 216 17.11 11.74 -4.55
CA GLY A 216 16.31 11.55 -5.75
C GLY A 216 14.87 12.04 -5.59
N VAL A 217 14.23 11.72 -4.46
CA VAL A 217 12.86 12.15 -4.14
C VAL A 217 12.77 13.67 -3.93
N ILE A 218 13.76 14.30 -3.31
CA ILE A 218 13.85 15.76 -3.17
C ILE A 218 13.96 16.43 -4.55
N GLY A 219 14.83 15.91 -5.42
CA GLY A 219 14.98 16.40 -6.78
C GLY A 219 13.68 16.34 -7.57
N TYR A 220 12.97 15.22 -7.48
CA TYR A 220 11.63 15.08 -8.06
C TYR A 220 10.62 16.07 -7.44
N GLY A 221 10.59 16.19 -6.11
CA GLY A 221 9.66 17.04 -5.39
C GLY A 221 9.81 18.54 -5.70
N PHE A 222 11.04 19.06 -5.71
CA PHE A 222 11.27 20.48 -6.01
C PHE A 222 11.35 20.79 -7.50
N GLY A 223 11.74 19.82 -8.32
CA GLY A 223 11.87 19.95 -9.77
C GLY A 223 10.54 19.75 -10.49
N GLU A 224 10.02 18.53 -10.48
CA GLU A 224 8.84 18.15 -11.28
C GLU A 224 7.53 18.52 -10.59
N LEU A 225 7.42 18.31 -9.27
CA LEU A 225 6.20 18.64 -8.53
C LEU A 225 6.09 20.13 -8.15
N GLY A 226 7.18 20.89 -8.28
CA GLY A 226 7.19 22.31 -7.94
C GLY A 226 6.89 22.58 -6.46
N LEU A 227 7.19 21.64 -5.56
CA LEU A 227 7.00 21.85 -4.13
C LEU A 227 7.82 23.06 -3.65
N ARG A 228 7.29 23.81 -2.70
CA ARG A 228 8.02 24.90 -2.04
C ARG A 228 8.78 24.42 -0.81
N ARG A 229 8.38 23.28 -0.24
CA ARG A 229 8.91 22.75 1.02
C ARG A 229 8.76 21.23 1.11
N ILE A 230 9.82 20.57 1.58
CA ILE A 230 9.78 19.19 2.06
C ILE A 230 10.20 19.20 3.53
N TYR A 231 9.52 18.42 4.37
CA TYR A 231 9.91 18.26 5.77
C TYR A 231 9.93 16.80 6.20
N ALA A 232 10.53 16.52 7.35
CA ALA A 232 10.50 15.20 7.98
C ALA A 232 10.27 15.33 9.49
N ASP A 233 9.53 14.37 10.04
CA ASP A 233 9.37 14.15 11.48
C ASP A 233 10.26 12.97 11.90
N THR A 234 11.06 13.15 12.95
CA THR A 234 11.87 12.06 13.50
C THR A 234 11.96 12.15 15.03
N ASP A 235 12.08 10.98 15.68
CA ASP A 235 12.29 10.90 17.12
C ASP A 235 13.66 11.52 17.50
N PRO A 236 13.78 12.31 18.59
CA PRO A 236 15.03 12.91 19.01
C PRO A 236 16.20 11.94 19.24
N ASP A 237 15.91 10.68 19.55
CA ASP A 237 16.92 9.64 19.79
C ASP A 237 17.27 8.85 18.51
N ASN A 238 16.66 9.19 17.37
CA ASN A 238 16.92 8.57 16.07
C ASN A 238 18.11 9.20 15.35
N ALA A 239 19.31 8.94 15.88
CA ALA A 239 20.56 9.48 15.34
C ALA A 239 20.78 9.18 13.85
N GLY A 240 20.32 8.01 13.36
CA GLY A 240 20.45 7.64 11.95
C GLY A 240 19.64 8.54 11.03
N SER A 241 18.37 8.79 11.36
CA SER A 241 17.51 9.68 10.59
C SER A 241 17.96 11.15 10.69
N ILE A 242 18.34 11.60 11.89
CA ILE A 242 18.89 12.96 12.10
C ILE A 242 20.13 13.19 11.23
N ALA A 243 21.04 12.21 11.17
CA ALA A 243 22.24 12.31 10.34
C ALA A 243 21.92 12.37 8.84
N VAL A 244 20.93 11.60 8.37
CA VAL A 244 20.45 11.67 6.98
C VAL A 244 19.89 13.06 6.67
N LEU A 245 18.99 13.58 7.50
CA LEU A 245 18.33 14.87 7.29
C LEU A 245 19.34 16.02 7.30
N THR A 246 20.24 16.04 8.29
CA THR A 246 21.30 17.05 8.40
C THR A 246 22.22 17.01 7.18
N LYS A 247 22.67 15.81 6.77
CA LYS A 247 23.54 15.64 5.59
C LYS A 247 22.89 16.13 4.29
N LEU A 248 21.56 16.04 4.18
CA LEU A 248 20.81 16.48 3.01
C LEU A 248 20.42 17.97 3.06
N GLY A 249 20.91 18.72 4.05
CA GLY A 249 20.70 20.15 4.17
C GLY A 249 19.37 20.55 4.82
N PHE A 250 18.65 19.62 5.45
CA PHE A 250 17.47 20.01 6.22
C PHE A 250 17.89 20.76 7.49
N SER A 251 17.18 21.84 7.78
CA SER A 251 17.33 22.61 9.02
C SER A 251 16.38 22.11 10.10
N LEU A 252 16.86 22.02 11.34
CA LEU A 252 15.99 21.76 12.49
C LEU A 252 15.13 23.00 12.77
N GLU A 253 13.82 22.85 12.70
CA GLU A 253 12.87 23.98 12.86
C GLU A 253 12.16 23.98 14.20
N GLY A 254 12.05 22.81 14.83
CA GLY A 254 11.35 22.73 16.11
C GLY A 254 11.33 21.35 16.72
N ARG A 255 10.96 21.34 18.00
CA ARG A 255 10.69 20.14 18.78
C ARG A 255 9.26 20.18 19.30
N LEU A 256 8.43 19.25 18.84
CA LEU A 256 7.06 19.08 19.31
C LEU A 256 7.07 18.12 20.51
N ARG A 257 6.81 18.64 21.71
CA ARG A 257 6.86 17.87 22.96
C ARG A 257 5.60 17.01 23.11
N GLY A 258 5.77 15.72 23.40
CA GLY A 258 4.68 14.76 23.59
C GLY A 258 3.81 14.54 22.35
N GLN A 259 4.37 14.75 21.15
CA GLN A 259 3.66 14.69 19.87
C GLN A 259 3.05 13.31 19.59
N TRP A 260 3.78 12.23 19.93
CA TRP A 260 3.38 10.87 19.60
C TRP A 260 3.21 10.03 20.86
N LYS A 261 2.17 9.17 20.86
CA LYS A 261 2.09 7.99 21.73
C LYS A 261 2.47 6.77 20.90
N THR A 262 3.68 6.27 21.09
CA THR A 262 4.22 5.12 20.35
C THR A 262 4.27 3.87 21.24
N HIS A 263 4.81 2.79 20.70
CA HIS A 263 5.09 1.56 21.46
C HIS A 263 6.22 1.72 22.50
N LEU A 264 6.98 2.81 22.46
CA LEU A 264 7.97 3.20 23.48
C LEU A 264 7.40 4.15 24.55
N GLY A 265 6.12 4.50 24.46
CA GLY A 265 5.48 5.50 25.32
C GLY A 265 5.29 6.86 24.62
N VAL A 266 5.17 7.92 25.41
CA VAL A 266 5.02 9.28 24.88
C VAL A 266 6.38 9.80 24.42
N ARG A 267 6.47 10.26 23.18
CA ARG A 267 7.70 10.71 22.52
C ARG A 267 7.52 12.10 21.93
N ASP A 268 8.63 12.83 21.87
CA ASP A 268 8.74 14.10 21.19
C ASP A 268 9.04 13.87 19.69
N SER A 269 8.85 14.91 18.88
CA SER A 269 9.24 14.95 17.46
C SER A 269 10.20 16.08 17.19
N LEU A 270 11.26 15.82 16.47
CA LEU A 270 12.06 16.84 15.80
C LEU A 270 11.53 17.04 14.38
N ILE A 271 11.26 18.30 14.04
CA ILE A 271 10.81 18.69 12.70
C ILE A 271 11.98 19.29 11.95
N PHE A 272 12.36 18.64 10.87
CA PHE A 272 13.40 19.09 9.95
C PHE A 272 12.76 19.57 8.65
N GLY A 273 13.11 20.77 8.19
CA GLY A 273 12.57 21.37 6.97
C GLY A 273 13.65 21.68 5.95
N LEU A 274 13.30 21.56 4.67
CA LEU A 274 14.10 22.01 3.54
C LEU A 274 13.21 22.80 2.60
N LEU A 275 13.63 24.01 2.26
CA LEU A 275 12.94 24.87 1.30
C LEU A 275 13.50 24.68 -0.11
N ALA A 276 12.64 24.85 -1.11
CA ALA A 276 13.04 24.74 -2.51
C ALA A 276 14.10 25.78 -2.92
N GLN A 277 14.15 26.93 -2.24
CA GLN A 277 15.15 27.97 -2.49
C GLN A 277 16.54 27.55 -1.98
N GLU A 278 16.61 27.02 -0.75
CA GLU A 278 17.85 26.49 -0.14
C GLU A 278 18.44 25.34 -0.96
N TRP A 279 17.57 24.44 -1.44
CA TRP A 279 18.00 23.36 -2.32
C TRP A 279 18.57 23.85 -3.65
N ARG A 280 18.02 24.93 -4.23
CA ARG A 280 18.47 25.49 -5.52
C ARG A 280 19.75 26.32 -5.39
N SER A 281 19.94 27.03 -4.29
CA SER A 281 21.15 27.83 -4.10
C SER A 281 22.38 26.97 -3.79
N GLY A 282 22.18 25.71 -3.36
CA GLY A 282 23.28 24.85 -2.93
C GLY A 282 23.91 25.31 -1.62
N ASP A 283 23.23 26.21 -0.89
CA ASP A 283 23.62 26.67 0.44
C ASP A 283 23.39 25.53 1.44
N HIS A 284 24.29 24.55 1.42
CA HIS A 284 24.44 23.62 2.52
C HIS A 284 25.20 24.36 3.60
N ASN A 285 24.50 24.74 4.68
CA ASN A 285 25.09 25.36 5.88
C ASN A 285 26.46 24.73 6.20
N GLU A 286 27.51 25.55 6.13
CA GLU A 286 28.85 25.27 6.67
C GLU A 286 28.83 25.05 8.18
#